data_AF-A0A2D8CJP7-F1
#
_entry.id   AF-A0A2D8CJP7-F1
#
_cell.length_a   1.000
_cell.length_b   1.000
_cell.length_c   1.000
_cell.angle_alpha   90.00
_cell.angle_beta   90.00
_cell.angle_gamma   90.00
#
_symmetry.space_group_name_H-M   'P 1'
#
loop_
_entity.id
_entity.type
_entity.pdbx_description
1 polymer ?
#
loop_
_entity_poly.entity_id
_entity_poly.type
_entity_poly.pdbx_seq_one_letter_code
_entity_poly.pdbx_strand_id
1 'polypeptide(L)'
;MASLQEKKIIVLADHIISHGINLSDLPIIIEAKDEADRYSVLDGNRRLTALRGLETPNLVKGAISNRNFKKLKDLSKKYLKEPIETIWTVQADTREEADPWIKLRHRGESGGAGLVEWDGEAGARYDKRRGEATPHLDLLNFVLDKGNLRDNIKSSIKSSFPITTLERLVRDPDIRTFTGIDVRKGIVYTRLPDDEVLKPWEKIITELAKGTTTVSDVKVKEDRLKYIGDFDKGQLPDQSKSGSTRKLGQDPGEGEEETNDKKKKKNKKKTKPSLSRDSLIPKETSLHISEKKNQ
;
A
#
# COMPACT_ATOMS: atom_id res chain seq x y z
N MET A 1 -26.54 -8.95 -2.25
CA MET A 1 -25.13 -8.64 -1.91
C MET A 1 -24.16 -9.01 -3.04
N ALA A 2 -24.16 -10.26 -3.54
CA ALA A 2 -23.22 -10.70 -4.58
C ALA A 2 -23.24 -9.88 -5.89
N SER A 3 -24.41 -9.46 -6.35
CA SER A 3 -24.57 -8.61 -7.55
C SER A 3 -23.97 -7.22 -7.41
N LEU A 4 -23.98 -6.64 -6.21
CA LEU A 4 -23.47 -5.29 -5.94
C LEU A 4 -21.96 -5.27 -5.67
N GLN A 5 -21.37 -6.42 -5.30
CA GLN A 5 -19.97 -6.50 -4.85
C GLN A 5 -19.16 -7.58 -5.59
N GLU A 6 -19.57 -7.99 -6.79
CA GLU A 6 -18.95 -9.09 -7.53
C GLU A 6 -17.42 -8.99 -7.61
N LYS A 7 -16.88 -7.82 -7.96
CA LYS A 7 -15.42 -7.60 -8.03
C LYS A 7 -14.74 -7.83 -6.68
N LYS A 8 -15.31 -7.31 -5.59
CA LYS A 8 -14.75 -7.44 -4.24
C LYS A 8 -14.78 -8.90 -3.76
N ILE A 9 -15.82 -9.66 -4.13
CA ILE A 9 -15.94 -11.08 -3.81
C ILE A 9 -14.85 -11.88 -4.52
N ILE A 10 -14.62 -11.64 -5.83
CA ILE A 10 -13.58 -12.36 -6.59
C ILE A 10 -12.19 -12.05 -6.04
N VAL A 11 -11.89 -10.77 -5.74
CA VAL A 11 -10.61 -10.38 -5.14
C VAL A 11 -10.42 -11.05 -3.77
N LEU A 12 -11.46 -11.09 -2.93
CA LEU A 12 -11.38 -11.75 -1.64
C LEU A 12 -11.19 -13.27 -1.78
N ALA A 13 -11.87 -13.92 -2.73
CA ALA A 13 -11.72 -15.34 -2.99
C ALA A 13 -10.29 -15.70 -3.42
N ASP A 14 -9.68 -14.92 -4.31
CA ASP A 14 -8.29 -15.08 -4.74
C ASP A 14 -7.30 -14.88 -3.58
N HIS A 15 -7.56 -13.86 -2.74
CA HIS A 15 -6.76 -13.63 -1.53
C HIS A 15 -6.84 -14.80 -0.54
N ILE A 16 -8.03 -15.36 -0.32
CA ILE A 16 -8.23 -16.51 0.59
C ILE A 16 -7.42 -17.72 0.10
N ILE A 17 -7.42 -18.00 -1.20
CA ILE A 17 -6.62 -19.10 -1.76
C ILE A 17 -5.11 -18.85 -1.59
N SER A 18 -4.68 -17.60 -1.71
CA SER A 18 -3.25 -17.26 -1.69
C SER A 18 -2.66 -17.16 -0.28
N HIS A 19 -3.46 -16.72 0.70
CA HIS A 19 -2.98 -16.35 2.03
C HIS A 19 -3.80 -16.93 3.19
N GLY A 20 -4.87 -17.68 2.90
CA GLY A 20 -5.83 -18.13 3.91
C GLY A 20 -6.78 -17.04 4.39
N ILE A 21 -7.51 -17.33 5.46
CA ILE A 21 -8.46 -16.40 6.09
C ILE A 21 -7.72 -15.43 7.01
N ASN A 22 -8.13 -14.17 6.96
CA ASN A 22 -7.67 -13.16 7.91
C ASN A 22 -8.20 -13.46 9.32
N LEU A 23 -7.32 -13.90 10.22
CA LEU A 23 -7.64 -14.20 11.62
C LEU A 23 -7.69 -12.96 12.52
N SER A 24 -7.18 -11.81 12.05
CA SER A 24 -7.23 -10.55 12.80
C SER A 24 -8.61 -9.89 12.74
N ASP A 25 -9.52 -10.40 11.92
CA ASP A 25 -10.83 -9.82 11.69
C ASP A 25 -11.89 -10.91 11.62
N LEU A 26 -12.41 -11.37 12.75
CA LEU A 26 -13.35 -12.50 12.79
C LEU A 26 -14.79 -12.07 12.42
N PRO A 27 -15.55 -12.90 11.68
CA PRO A 27 -16.98 -12.67 11.46
C PRO A 27 -17.75 -12.66 12.77
N ILE A 28 -18.80 -11.84 12.83
CA ILE A 28 -19.72 -11.79 13.97
C ILE A 28 -20.99 -12.54 13.58
N ILE A 29 -21.42 -13.45 14.45
CA ILE A 29 -22.62 -14.28 14.26
C ILE A 29 -23.56 -14.13 15.45
N ILE A 30 -24.83 -14.46 15.22
CA ILE A 30 -25.86 -14.61 16.25
C ILE A 30 -26.60 -15.93 15.99
N GLU A 31 -27.06 -16.58 17.04
CA GLU A 31 -27.92 -17.77 16.89
C GLU A 31 -29.19 -17.41 16.11
N ALA A 32 -29.60 -18.31 15.21
CA ALA A 32 -30.81 -18.14 14.44
C ALA A 32 -32.03 -18.37 15.34
N LYS A 33 -33.04 -17.49 15.23
CA LYS A 33 -34.24 -17.57 16.08
C LYS A 33 -35.05 -18.86 15.89
N ASP A 34 -34.95 -19.44 14.71
CA ASP A 34 -35.88 -20.47 14.25
C ASP A 34 -35.32 -21.89 14.43
N GLU A 35 -34.01 -22.05 14.63
CA GLU A 35 -33.34 -23.35 14.74
C GLU A 35 -32.08 -23.28 15.62
N ALA A 36 -32.00 -24.17 16.61
CA ALA A 36 -30.79 -24.37 17.42
C ALA A 36 -29.61 -24.80 16.54
N ASP A 37 -28.39 -24.42 16.93
CA ASP A 37 -27.13 -24.69 16.20
C ASP A 37 -27.06 -24.10 14.78
N ARG A 38 -27.98 -23.20 14.42
CA ARG A 38 -27.85 -22.37 13.22
C ARG A 38 -27.50 -20.94 13.59
N TYR A 39 -26.75 -20.29 12.71
CA TYR A 39 -26.24 -18.95 12.97
C TYR A 39 -26.47 -18.02 11.78
N SER A 40 -26.85 -16.78 12.10
CA SER A 40 -26.93 -15.67 11.16
C SER A 40 -25.67 -14.82 11.25
N VAL A 41 -25.05 -14.52 10.11
CA VAL A 41 -23.88 -13.63 10.07
C VAL A 41 -24.33 -12.17 10.16
N LEU A 42 -23.95 -11.51 11.26
CA LEU A 42 -24.15 -10.08 11.46
C LEU A 42 -23.08 -9.26 10.72
N ASP A 43 -21.83 -9.73 10.75
CA ASP A 43 -20.73 -9.11 10.02
C ASP A 43 -19.74 -10.14 9.45
N GLY A 44 -19.11 -9.82 8.32
CA GLY A 44 -18.29 -10.76 7.55
C GLY A 44 -19.04 -11.44 6.41
N ASN A 45 -20.24 -10.94 6.06
CA ASN A 45 -21.08 -11.45 4.98
C ASN A 45 -20.34 -11.64 3.64
N ARG A 46 -19.43 -10.72 3.29
CA ARG A 46 -18.61 -10.82 2.08
C ARG A 46 -17.66 -12.01 2.12
N ARG A 47 -17.05 -12.28 3.29
CA ARG A 47 -16.15 -13.42 3.48
C ARG A 47 -16.89 -14.74 3.42
N LEU A 48 -18.02 -14.85 4.11
CA LEU A 48 -18.86 -16.04 4.02
C LEU A 48 -19.31 -16.29 2.57
N THR A 49 -19.73 -15.25 1.85
CA THR A 49 -20.14 -15.38 0.45
C THR A 49 -19.00 -15.81 -0.47
N ALA A 50 -17.78 -15.29 -0.27
CA ALA A 50 -16.61 -15.72 -1.02
C ALA A 50 -16.30 -17.21 -0.76
N LEU A 51 -16.32 -17.65 0.50
CA LEU A 51 -16.11 -19.06 0.87
C LEU A 51 -17.19 -19.96 0.28
N ARG A 52 -18.48 -19.62 0.44
CA ARG A 52 -19.59 -20.37 -0.15
C ARG A 52 -19.51 -20.42 -1.68
N GLY A 53 -19.04 -19.34 -2.32
CA GLY A 53 -18.81 -19.31 -3.76
C GLY A 53 -17.59 -20.13 -4.22
N LEU A 54 -16.55 -20.25 -3.38
CA LEU A 54 -15.41 -21.14 -3.64
C LEU A 54 -15.78 -22.60 -3.47
N GLU A 55 -16.55 -22.92 -2.43
CA GLU A 55 -17.07 -24.26 -2.15
C GLU A 55 -18.07 -24.70 -3.22
N THR A 56 -19.06 -23.85 -3.51
CA THR A 56 -20.15 -24.14 -4.43
C THR A 56 -20.42 -22.94 -5.35
N PRO A 57 -19.68 -22.81 -6.47
CA PRO A 57 -19.81 -21.66 -7.37
C PRO A 57 -21.23 -21.41 -7.87
N ASN A 58 -22.02 -22.48 -8.06
CA ASN A 58 -23.39 -22.37 -8.55
C ASN A 58 -24.30 -21.55 -7.64
N LEU A 59 -24.01 -21.41 -6.33
CA LEU A 59 -24.78 -20.57 -5.41
C LEU A 59 -24.79 -19.09 -5.79
N VAL A 60 -23.76 -18.62 -6.49
CA VAL A 60 -23.66 -17.22 -6.96
C VAL A 60 -23.90 -17.08 -8.45
N LYS A 61 -24.28 -18.17 -9.15
CA LYS A 61 -24.59 -18.14 -10.58
C LYS A 61 -25.80 -17.23 -10.82
N GLY A 62 -25.71 -16.36 -11.83
CA GLY A 62 -26.74 -15.37 -12.13
C GLY A 62 -26.70 -14.13 -11.22
N ALA A 63 -26.10 -14.23 -10.03
CA ALA A 63 -25.86 -13.07 -9.17
C ALA A 63 -24.58 -12.29 -9.56
N ILE A 64 -23.62 -12.92 -10.23
CA ILE A 64 -22.39 -12.29 -10.73
C ILE A 64 -22.28 -12.45 -12.25
N SER A 65 -21.49 -11.58 -12.90
CA SER A 65 -21.28 -11.65 -14.36
C SER A 65 -20.65 -12.99 -14.79
N ASN A 66 -20.97 -13.44 -16.02
CA ASN A 66 -20.41 -14.68 -16.59
C ASN A 66 -18.88 -14.73 -16.56
N ARG A 67 -18.22 -13.57 -16.76
CA ARG A 67 -16.76 -13.43 -16.66
C ARG A 67 -16.26 -13.76 -15.25
N ASN A 68 -16.86 -13.15 -14.23
CA ASN A 68 -16.46 -13.37 -12.84
C ASN A 68 -16.86 -14.77 -12.35
N PHE A 69 -17.98 -15.31 -12.83
CA PHE A 69 -18.37 -16.69 -12.58
C PHE A 69 -17.36 -17.70 -13.12
N LYS A 70 -16.84 -17.49 -14.35
CA LYS A 70 -15.77 -18.32 -14.91
C LYS A 70 -14.51 -18.26 -14.04
N LYS A 71 -14.08 -17.05 -13.64
CA LYS A 71 -12.95 -16.89 -12.72
C LYS A 71 -13.16 -17.60 -11.38
N LEU A 72 -14.35 -17.45 -10.79
CA LEU A 72 -14.67 -18.10 -9.52
C LEU A 72 -14.62 -19.62 -9.64
N LYS A 73 -15.07 -20.20 -10.76
CA LYS A 73 -14.94 -21.64 -11.02
C LYS A 73 -13.48 -22.10 -11.06
N ASP A 74 -12.61 -21.31 -11.68
CA ASP A 74 -11.18 -21.65 -11.73
C ASP A 74 -10.53 -21.54 -10.34
N LEU A 75 -10.94 -20.56 -9.54
CA LEU A 75 -10.53 -20.44 -8.13
C LEU A 75 -11.07 -21.59 -7.27
N SER A 76 -12.33 -21.96 -7.44
CA SER A 76 -12.99 -23.08 -6.74
C SER A 76 -12.23 -24.39 -6.94
N LYS A 77 -11.79 -24.71 -8.18
CA LYS A 77 -10.95 -25.89 -8.44
C LYS A 77 -9.64 -25.91 -7.64
N LYS A 78 -9.06 -24.74 -7.35
CA LYS A 78 -7.86 -24.64 -6.51
C LYS A 78 -8.22 -24.84 -5.04
N TYR A 79 -9.26 -24.16 -4.59
CA TYR A 79 -9.76 -24.24 -3.22
C TYR A 79 -10.15 -25.67 -2.82
N LEU A 80 -10.83 -26.41 -3.69
CA LEU A 80 -11.26 -27.79 -3.42
C LEU A 80 -10.10 -28.79 -3.23
N LYS A 81 -8.84 -28.42 -3.51
CA LYS A 81 -7.68 -29.27 -3.21
C LYS A 81 -7.33 -29.25 -1.72
N GLU A 82 -7.60 -28.14 -1.05
CA GLU A 82 -7.31 -27.91 0.37
C GLU A 82 -8.39 -26.95 0.91
N PRO A 83 -9.62 -27.44 1.11
CA PRO A 83 -10.73 -26.60 1.52
C PRO A 83 -10.57 -26.18 2.98
N ILE A 84 -11.15 -25.03 3.31
CA ILE A 84 -11.20 -24.56 4.69
C ILE A 84 -12.43 -25.16 5.35
N GLU A 85 -12.20 -26.08 6.28
CA GLU A 85 -13.27 -26.79 6.97
C GLU A 85 -13.90 -25.97 8.10
N THR A 86 -13.09 -25.17 8.78
CA THR A 86 -13.52 -24.40 9.97
C THR A 86 -13.08 -22.95 9.89
N ILE A 87 -13.93 -22.05 10.37
CA ILE A 87 -13.61 -20.63 10.53
C ILE A 87 -13.90 -20.19 11.95
N TRP A 88 -13.02 -19.38 12.51
CA TRP A 88 -13.23 -18.75 13.81
C TRP A 88 -14.24 -17.60 13.67
N THR A 89 -15.17 -17.51 14.61
CA THR A 89 -16.22 -16.48 14.65
C THR A 89 -16.40 -15.96 16.07
N VAL A 90 -16.92 -14.74 16.19
CA VAL A 90 -17.40 -14.17 17.45
C VAL A 90 -18.90 -14.31 17.49
N GLN A 91 -19.43 -15.00 18.49
CA GLN A 91 -20.87 -15.08 18.74
C GLN A 91 -21.28 -13.92 19.65
N ALA A 92 -22.32 -13.20 19.25
CA ALA A 92 -22.99 -12.21 20.08
C ALA A 92 -24.33 -12.79 20.58
N ASP A 93 -24.74 -12.40 21.79
CA ASP A 93 -26.02 -12.83 22.36
C ASP A 93 -27.16 -12.02 21.74
N THR A 94 -26.90 -10.75 21.42
CA THR A 94 -27.89 -9.83 20.84
C THR A 94 -27.31 -9.01 19.69
N ARG A 95 -28.19 -8.45 18.85
CA ARG A 95 -27.74 -7.54 17.77
C ARG A 95 -27.20 -6.24 18.32
N GLU A 96 -27.77 -5.79 19.44
CA GLU A 96 -27.43 -4.58 20.15
C GLU A 96 -26.01 -4.65 20.72
N GLU A 97 -25.60 -5.81 21.22
CA GLU A 97 -24.22 -6.08 21.67
C GLU A 97 -23.21 -6.06 20.52
N ALA A 98 -23.59 -6.59 19.35
CA ALA A 98 -22.72 -6.63 18.18
C ALA A 98 -22.55 -5.25 17.50
N ASP A 99 -23.57 -4.40 17.57
CA ASP A 99 -23.68 -3.16 16.80
C ASP A 99 -22.51 -2.16 17.01
N PRO A 100 -21.99 -1.93 18.24
CA PRO A 100 -20.80 -1.09 18.43
C PRO A 100 -19.58 -1.57 17.64
N TRP A 101 -19.32 -2.87 17.63
CA TRP A 101 -18.18 -3.48 16.93
C TRP A 101 -18.35 -3.39 15.41
N ILE A 102 -19.57 -3.64 14.93
CA ILE A 102 -19.91 -3.49 13.51
C ILE A 102 -19.71 -2.02 13.09
N LYS A 103 -20.16 -1.06 13.89
CA LYS A 103 -19.96 0.37 13.63
C LYS A 103 -18.48 0.74 13.56
N LEU A 104 -17.66 0.32 14.51
CA LEU A 104 -16.21 0.60 14.51
C LEU A 104 -15.50 0.06 13.27
N ARG A 105 -15.93 -1.10 12.77
CA ARG A 105 -15.34 -1.73 11.58
C ARG A 105 -15.78 -1.06 10.27
N HIS A 106 -16.99 -0.53 10.20
CA HIS A 106 -17.59 -0.03 8.94
C HIS A 106 -17.70 1.49 8.82
N ARG A 107 -17.63 2.24 9.93
CA ARG A 107 -17.76 3.72 9.92
C ARG A 107 -16.42 4.46 10.01
N GLY A 108 -15.32 3.77 9.75
CA GLY A 108 -13.97 4.34 9.76
C GLY A 108 -13.46 4.66 11.16
N GLU A 109 -12.56 5.64 11.25
CA GLU A 109 -11.75 5.94 12.44
C GLU A 109 -12.57 6.23 13.72
N SER A 110 -13.78 6.78 13.62
CA SER A 110 -14.66 7.03 14.77
C SER A 110 -13.95 7.75 15.95
N GLY A 111 -13.21 8.83 15.65
CA GLY A 111 -12.45 9.58 16.66
C GLY A 111 -11.26 8.82 17.26
N GLY A 112 -10.77 7.80 16.57
CA GLY A 112 -9.64 6.94 16.98
C GLY A 112 -10.04 5.58 17.53
N ALA A 113 -11.34 5.33 17.73
CA ALA A 113 -11.83 4.04 18.24
C ALA A 113 -11.91 2.94 17.17
N GLY A 114 -12.10 3.33 15.91
CA GLY A 114 -12.19 2.43 14.76
C GLY A 114 -10.87 2.31 14.00
N LEU A 115 -10.88 1.57 12.89
CA LEU A 115 -9.66 1.39 12.10
C LEU A 115 -9.33 2.69 11.34
N VAL A 116 -8.10 3.16 11.52
CA VAL A 116 -7.53 4.26 10.73
C VAL A 116 -6.90 3.67 9.47
N GLU A 117 -7.45 3.99 8.31
CA GLU A 117 -6.82 3.64 7.04
C GLU A 117 -5.45 4.34 6.95
N TRP A 118 -4.43 3.59 6.51
CA TRP A 118 -3.15 4.21 6.23
C TRP A 118 -3.29 5.20 5.08
N ASP A 119 -2.82 6.42 5.30
CA ASP A 119 -2.54 7.31 4.19
C ASP A 119 -1.39 6.76 3.33
N GLY A 120 -1.15 7.38 2.18
CA GLY A 120 -0.11 6.91 1.28
C GLY A 120 1.29 6.93 1.91
N GLU A 121 1.54 7.78 2.92
CA GLU A 121 2.85 7.88 3.56
C GLU A 121 3.06 6.72 4.53
N ALA A 122 2.07 6.43 5.38
CA ALA A 122 2.08 5.28 6.27
C ALA A 122 2.18 3.96 5.50
N GLY A 123 1.45 3.83 4.38
CA GLY A 123 1.54 2.69 3.47
C GLY A 123 2.94 2.53 2.89
N ALA A 124 3.48 3.57 2.26
CA ALA A 124 4.79 3.50 1.65
C ALA A 124 5.92 3.28 2.68
N ARG A 125 5.78 3.79 3.91
CA ARG A 125 6.70 3.49 5.03
C ARG A 125 6.62 2.02 5.45
N TYR A 126 5.43 1.42 5.46
CA TYR A 126 5.26 -0.01 5.74
C TYR A 126 5.93 -0.87 4.66
N ASP A 127 5.69 -0.54 3.39
CA ASP A 127 6.27 -1.22 2.22
C ASP A 127 7.80 -1.15 2.26
N LYS A 128 8.36 0.03 2.55
CA LYS A 128 9.81 0.23 2.70
C LYS A 128 10.41 -0.64 3.82
N ARG A 129 9.73 -0.82 4.95
CA ARG A 129 10.19 -1.73 6.03
C ARG A 129 10.22 -3.19 5.60
N ARG A 130 9.35 -3.59 4.66
CA ARG A 130 9.31 -4.92 4.05
C ARG A 130 10.35 -5.09 2.93
N GLY A 131 11.07 -4.03 2.58
CA GLY A 131 12.01 -4.02 1.46
C GLY A 131 11.32 -3.90 0.11
N GLU A 132 10.05 -3.50 0.08
CA GLU A 132 9.35 -3.19 -1.16
C GLU A 132 9.82 -1.83 -1.67
N ALA A 133 9.99 -1.75 -2.99
CA ALA A 133 10.65 -0.62 -3.62
C ALA A 133 9.68 0.55 -3.79
N THR A 134 10.01 1.69 -3.16
CA THR A 134 9.18 2.90 -3.12
C THR A 134 9.88 4.06 -3.83
N PRO A 135 9.94 4.06 -5.18
CA PRO A 135 10.75 5.02 -5.95
C PRO A 135 10.34 6.47 -5.71
N HIS A 136 9.06 6.72 -5.50
CA HIS A 136 8.52 8.06 -5.21
C HIS A 136 8.96 8.59 -3.84
N LEU A 137 9.08 7.71 -2.82
CA LEU A 137 9.64 8.10 -1.52
C LEU A 137 11.15 8.32 -1.61
N ASP A 138 11.87 7.47 -2.34
CA ASP A 138 13.32 7.61 -2.47
C ASP A 138 13.67 8.91 -3.21
N LEU A 139 12.88 9.27 -4.24
CA LEU A 139 12.96 10.56 -4.91
C LEU A 139 12.59 11.74 -3.99
N LEU A 140 11.51 11.64 -3.22
CA LEU A 140 11.13 12.67 -2.25
C LEU A 140 12.25 12.90 -1.22
N ASN A 141 12.85 11.82 -0.69
CA ASN A 141 13.96 11.91 0.25
C ASN A 141 15.20 12.53 -0.40
N PHE A 142 15.51 12.18 -1.65
CA PHE A 142 16.61 12.79 -2.40
C PHE A 142 16.45 14.31 -2.51
N VAL A 143 15.24 14.80 -2.82
CA VAL A 143 14.98 16.24 -2.92
C VAL A 143 14.96 16.92 -1.54
N LEU A 144 14.48 16.23 -0.50
CA LEU A 144 14.54 16.76 0.87
C LEU A 144 15.99 16.90 1.38
N ASP A 145 16.88 15.99 0.96
CA ASP A 145 18.28 15.94 1.38
C ASP A 145 19.18 16.90 0.58
N LYS A 146 19.09 16.84 -0.75
CA LYS A 146 19.97 17.62 -1.65
C LYS A 146 19.33 18.88 -2.24
N GLY A 147 18.01 19.02 -2.14
CA GLY A 147 17.28 20.13 -2.75
C GLY A 147 17.19 21.38 -1.87
N ASN A 148 17.04 22.53 -2.53
CA ASN A 148 16.97 23.84 -1.91
C ASN A 148 15.52 24.26 -1.56
N LEU A 149 14.86 23.45 -0.72
CA LEU A 149 13.50 23.71 -0.27
C LEU A 149 13.47 24.65 0.96
N ARG A 150 12.53 25.61 0.97
CA ARG A 150 12.27 26.48 2.13
C ARG A 150 11.74 25.66 3.33
N ASP A 151 12.04 26.09 4.55
CA ASP A 151 11.67 25.36 5.77
C ASP A 151 10.16 25.18 5.96
N ASN A 152 9.37 26.16 5.52
CA ASN A 152 7.91 26.07 5.55
C ASN A 152 7.38 24.96 4.62
N ILE A 153 8.03 24.75 3.46
CA ILE A 153 7.70 23.66 2.53
C ILE A 153 8.11 22.32 3.14
N LYS A 154 9.32 22.22 3.70
CA LYS A 154 9.78 21.00 4.41
C LYS A 154 8.83 20.61 5.55
N SER A 155 8.30 21.60 6.27
CA SER A 155 7.31 21.38 7.33
C SER A 155 5.96 20.92 6.79
N SER A 156 5.49 21.52 5.68
CA SER A 156 4.27 21.07 4.99
C SER A 156 4.38 19.62 4.54
N ILE A 157 5.50 19.24 3.91
CA ILE A 157 5.77 17.87 3.46
C ILE A 157 5.68 16.86 4.62
N LYS A 158 6.24 17.22 5.79
CA LYS A 158 6.18 16.36 6.99
C LYS A 158 4.79 16.23 7.60
N SER A 159 3.93 17.22 7.41
CA SER A 159 2.60 17.26 8.01
C SER A 159 1.53 16.64 7.12
N SER A 160 1.55 16.93 5.81
CA SER A 160 0.55 16.49 4.85
C SER A 160 1.10 16.65 3.44
N PHE A 161 1.48 15.53 2.82
CA PHE A 161 1.98 15.52 1.45
C PHE A 161 1.19 14.54 0.56
N PRO A 162 0.73 14.96 -0.63
CA PRO A 162 -0.06 14.10 -1.53
C PRO A 162 0.83 13.06 -2.23
N ILE A 163 1.31 12.08 -1.48
CA ILE A 163 2.31 11.12 -1.94
C ILE A 163 1.81 10.20 -3.06
N THR A 164 0.51 9.90 -3.10
CA THR A 164 -0.11 9.12 -4.19
C THR A 164 -0.14 9.89 -5.50
N THR A 165 -0.17 11.23 -5.44
CA THR A 165 -0.02 12.11 -6.61
C THR A 165 1.42 12.09 -7.10
N LEU A 166 2.40 12.20 -6.19
CA LEU A 166 3.81 12.06 -6.55
C LEU A 166 4.10 10.68 -7.16
N GLU A 167 3.55 9.62 -6.57
CA GLU A 167 3.68 8.27 -7.11
C GLU A 167 3.15 8.17 -8.54
N ARG A 168 2.00 8.80 -8.84
CA ARG A 168 1.43 8.82 -10.19
C ARG A 168 2.37 9.50 -11.19
N LEU A 169 3.00 10.61 -10.80
CA LEU A 169 3.98 11.32 -11.64
C LEU A 169 5.24 10.48 -11.87
N VAL A 170 5.81 9.92 -10.79
CA VAL A 170 6.99 9.05 -10.88
C VAL A 170 6.71 7.79 -11.68
N ARG A 171 5.47 7.28 -11.68
CA ARG A 171 5.10 6.09 -12.47
C ARG A 171 4.95 6.39 -13.96
N ASP A 172 4.73 7.63 -14.37
CA ASP A 172 4.50 7.97 -15.77
C ASP A 172 5.80 8.02 -16.60
N PRO A 173 5.90 7.27 -17.72
CA PRO A 173 7.11 7.25 -18.56
C PRO A 173 7.47 8.60 -19.20
N ASP A 174 6.49 9.42 -19.55
CA ASP A 174 6.71 10.71 -20.20
C ASP A 174 7.29 11.70 -19.18
N ILE A 175 6.78 11.69 -17.94
CA ILE A 175 7.32 12.47 -16.81
C ILE A 175 8.76 12.02 -16.50
N ARG A 176 9.03 10.72 -16.45
CA ARG A 176 10.38 10.19 -16.18
C ARG A 176 11.39 10.65 -17.23
N THR A 177 11.01 10.53 -18.50
CA THR A 177 11.83 10.97 -19.64
C THR A 177 12.09 12.47 -19.58
N PHE A 178 11.04 13.25 -19.29
CA PHE A 178 11.13 14.70 -19.16
C PHE A 178 12.04 15.15 -18.01
N THR A 179 11.91 14.52 -16.84
CA THR A 179 12.66 14.86 -15.62
C THR A 179 14.04 14.19 -15.53
N GLY A 180 14.39 13.34 -16.49
CA GLY A 180 15.71 12.70 -16.56
C GLY A 180 15.94 11.57 -15.56
N ILE A 181 14.87 10.93 -15.08
CA ILE A 181 14.96 9.74 -14.21
C ILE A 181 14.46 8.49 -14.94
N ASP A 182 14.86 7.33 -14.45
CA ASP A 182 14.33 6.03 -14.86
C ASP A 182 14.04 5.22 -13.58
N VAL A 183 13.09 4.29 -13.65
CA VAL A 183 12.74 3.43 -12.51
C VAL A 183 12.80 1.98 -12.94
N ARG A 184 13.80 1.25 -12.42
CA ARG A 184 14.03 -0.16 -12.72
C ARG A 184 13.93 -0.99 -11.46
N LYS A 185 13.02 -1.97 -11.46
CA LYS A 185 12.73 -2.80 -10.26
C LYS A 185 12.47 -1.94 -9.01
N GLY A 186 11.83 -0.79 -9.20
CA GLY A 186 11.48 0.18 -8.16
C GLY A 186 12.65 1.00 -7.58
N ILE A 187 13.86 0.87 -8.13
CA ILE A 187 15.00 1.73 -7.81
C ILE A 187 15.04 2.87 -8.83
N VAL A 188 15.29 4.10 -8.36
CA VAL A 188 15.43 5.29 -9.21
C VAL A 188 16.86 5.41 -9.73
N TYR A 189 16.98 5.51 -11.05
CA TYR A 189 18.23 5.74 -11.76
C TYR A 189 18.18 7.07 -12.49
N THR A 190 19.34 7.63 -12.78
CA THR A 190 19.46 8.80 -13.64
C THR A 190 20.75 8.71 -14.45
N ARG A 191 20.75 9.38 -15.60
CA ARG A 191 21.97 9.66 -16.38
C ARG A 191 22.43 11.11 -16.19
N LEU A 192 21.65 11.93 -15.51
CA LEU A 192 21.95 13.34 -15.32
C LEU A 192 22.67 13.57 -13.98
N PRO A 193 23.42 14.67 -13.85
CA PRO A 193 23.91 15.17 -12.57
C PRO A 193 22.75 15.43 -11.58
N ASP A 194 23.03 15.31 -10.28
CA ASP A 194 22.01 15.47 -9.23
C ASP A 194 21.35 16.86 -9.28
N ASP A 195 22.13 17.92 -9.54
CA ASP A 195 21.65 19.30 -9.68
C ASP A 195 20.67 19.47 -10.84
N GLU A 196 20.86 18.75 -11.95
CA GLU A 196 19.92 18.79 -13.07
C GLU A 196 18.63 18.05 -12.76
N VAL A 197 18.70 16.91 -12.05
CA VAL A 197 17.52 16.17 -11.61
C VAL A 197 16.73 16.97 -10.57
N LEU A 198 17.40 17.71 -9.68
CA LEU A 198 16.75 18.49 -8.63
C LEU A 198 15.83 19.59 -9.21
N LYS A 199 16.21 20.26 -10.30
CA LYS A 199 15.44 21.38 -10.89
C LYS A 199 13.94 21.07 -11.10
N PRO A 200 13.54 20.05 -11.88
CA PRO A 200 12.13 19.77 -12.08
C PRO A 200 11.46 19.24 -10.80
N TRP A 201 12.15 18.41 -10.02
CA TRP A 201 11.56 17.75 -8.86
C TRP A 201 11.35 18.68 -7.66
N GLU A 202 12.20 19.69 -7.47
CA GLU A 202 11.99 20.75 -6.48
C GLU A 202 10.69 21.53 -6.75
N LYS A 203 10.43 21.87 -8.01
CA LYS A 203 9.17 22.52 -8.41
C LYS A 203 7.99 21.61 -8.11
N ILE A 204 8.01 20.39 -8.64
CA ILE A 204 6.92 19.42 -8.49
C ILE A 204 6.57 19.22 -7.01
N ILE A 205 7.58 18.95 -6.18
CA ILE A 205 7.38 18.70 -4.75
C ILE A 205 6.88 19.97 -4.04
N THR A 206 7.37 21.15 -4.43
CA THR A 206 6.89 22.42 -3.87
C THR A 206 5.42 22.70 -4.21
N GLU A 207 5.02 22.48 -5.46
CA GLU A 207 3.64 22.69 -5.92
C GLU A 207 2.67 21.71 -5.27
N LEU A 208 3.08 20.43 -5.16
CA LEU A 208 2.33 19.40 -4.45
C LEU A 208 2.19 19.73 -2.96
N ALA A 209 3.26 20.20 -2.31
CA ALA A 209 3.24 20.58 -0.89
C ALA A 209 2.41 21.84 -0.60
N LYS A 210 2.24 22.73 -1.60
CA LYS A 210 1.38 23.93 -1.51
C LYS A 210 -0.07 23.64 -1.93
N GLY A 211 -0.33 22.50 -2.56
CA GLY A 211 -1.63 22.20 -3.17
C GLY A 211 -1.94 23.01 -4.43
N THR A 212 -0.93 23.63 -5.06
CA THR A 212 -1.08 24.33 -6.35
C THR A 212 -1.36 23.34 -7.48
N THR A 213 -0.79 22.14 -7.38
CA THR A 213 -1.08 21.01 -8.25
C THR A 213 -1.79 19.94 -7.43
N THR A 214 -2.96 19.51 -7.90
CA THR A 214 -3.79 18.51 -7.24
C THR A 214 -3.89 17.23 -8.07
N VAL A 215 -4.53 16.20 -7.51
CA VAL A 215 -4.77 14.95 -8.25
C VAL A 215 -5.50 15.20 -9.56
N SER A 216 -6.42 16.17 -9.61
CA SER A 216 -7.21 16.50 -10.80
C SER A 216 -6.34 16.94 -11.98
N ASP A 217 -5.25 17.64 -11.69
CA ASP A 217 -4.37 18.25 -12.70
C ASP A 217 -3.38 17.24 -13.31
N VAL A 218 -3.27 16.04 -12.74
CA VAL A 218 -2.32 15.01 -13.18
C VAL A 218 -2.93 13.63 -13.31
N LYS A 219 -4.27 13.53 -13.19
CA LYS A 219 -5.00 12.26 -13.11
C LYS A 219 -4.88 11.43 -14.39
N VAL A 220 -5.14 12.06 -15.54
CA VAL A 220 -5.09 11.43 -16.86
C VAL A 220 -3.83 11.84 -17.63
N LYS A 221 -3.55 11.13 -18.72
CA LYS A 221 -2.28 11.27 -19.44
C LYS A 221 -2.14 12.66 -20.06
N GLU A 222 -3.22 13.16 -20.63
CA GLU A 222 -3.31 14.45 -21.30
C GLU A 222 -3.00 15.59 -20.33
N ASP A 223 -3.48 15.52 -19.10
CA ASP A 223 -3.25 16.55 -18.09
C ASP A 223 -1.79 16.54 -17.61
N ARG A 224 -1.15 15.36 -17.52
CA ARG A 224 0.28 15.28 -17.23
C ARG A 224 1.14 15.89 -18.34
N LEU A 225 0.76 15.72 -19.60
CA LEU A 225 1.47 16.34 -20.72
C LEU A 225 1.33 17.87 -20.71
N LYS A 226 0.15 18.38 -20.36
CA LYS A 226 -0.06 19.83 -20.14
C LYS A 226 0.78 20.34 -18.98
N TYR A 227 0.77 19.64 -17.85
CA TYR A 227 1.56 19.99 -16.67
C TYR A 227 3.07 20.10 -16.97
N ILE A 228 3.61 19.16 -17.77
CA ILE A 228 5.00 19.22 -18.25
C ILE A 228 5.26 20.47 -19.10
N GLY A 229 4.29 20.90 -19.90
CA GLY A 229 4.38 22.07 -20.76
C GLY A 229 4.50 23.41 -20.02
N ASP A 230 4.09 23.46 -18.76
CA ASP A 230 4.10 24.68 -17.93
C ASP A 230 5.44 24.91 -17.19
N PHE A 231 6.51 24.21 -17.58
CA PHE A 231 7.84 24.36 -16.99
C PHE A 231 8.68 25.43 -17.71
N ASP A 232 9.22 26.37 -16.94
CA ASP A 232 10.16 27.36 -17.45
C ASP A 232 11.52 26.73 -17.77
N LYS A 233 12.26 27.32 -18.70
CA LYS A 233 13.59 26.82 -19.11
C LYS A 233 14.57 26.61 -17.96
N GLY A 234 14.50 27.42 -16.90
CA GLY A 234 15.36 27.29 -15.71
C GLY A 234 14.99 26.13 -14.78
N GLN A 235 13.80 25.56 -14.95
CA GLN A 235 13.27 24.42 -14.17
C GLN A 235 13.46 23.10 -14.92
N LEU A 236 13.96 23.16 -16.15
CA LEU A 236 14.22 21.98 -16.98
C LEU A 236 15.61 21.43 -16.70
N PRO A 237 15.76 20.09 -16.65
CA PRO A 237 17.07 19.48 -16.65
C PRO A 237 17.78 19.70 -17.98
N ASP A 238 19.07 20.01 -17.93
CA ASP A 238 19.93 20.03 -19.11
C ASP A 238 20.28 18.61 -19.54
N GLN A 239 19.54 18.12 -20.53
CA GLN A 239 19.72 16.76 -21.06
C GLN A 239 21.07 16.55 -21.76
N SER A 240 21.79 17.62 -22.12
CA SER A 240 23.11 17.50 -22.74
C SER A 240 24.20 17.03 -21.77
N LYS A 241 23.98 17.19 -20.46
CA LYS A 241 24.89 16.74 -19.39
C LYS A 241 24.76 15.24 -19.06
N SER A 242 24.14 14.47 -19.92
CA SER A 242 23.87 13.05 -19.72
C SER A 242 25.15 12.22 -19.77
N GLY A 243 25.38 11.42 -18.72
CA GLY A 243 26.51 10.50 -18.57
C GLY A 243 26.06 9.05 -18.39
N SER A 244 26.85 8.28 -17.63
CA SER A 244 26.54 6.88 -17.32
C SER A 244 25.32 6.76 -16.41
N THR A 245 24.53 5.70 -16.62
CA THR A 245 23.41 5.37 -15.72
C THR A 245 23.95 5.06 -14.32
N ARG A 246 23.43 5.76 -13.32
CA ARG A 246 23.72 5.54 -11.90
C ARG A 246 22.45 5.56 -11.07
N LYS A 247 22.50 5.03 -9.85
CA LYS A 247 21.39 5.21 -8.90
C LYS A 247 21.31 6.67 -8.47
N LEU A 248 20.10 7.16 -8.26
CA LEU A 248 19.88 8.52 -7.81
C LEU A 248 20.58 8.76 -6.46
N GLY A 249 21.37 9.83 -6.36
CA GLY A 249 22.10 10.21 -5.14
C GLY A 249 23.48 9.58 -4.95
N GLN A 250 23.91 8.63 -5.78
CA GLN A 250 25.27 8.07 -5.79
C GLN A 250 26.25 8.94 -6.60
N ASP A 251 27.49 9.13 -6.19
CA ASP A 251 28.42 10.00 -6.93
C ASP A 251 28.75 9.46 -8.35
N PRO A 252 29.05 10.32 -9.34
CA PRO A 252 29.22 9.95 -10.75
C PRO A 252 30.40 9.00 -11.10
N GLY A 253 31.05 8.36 -10.13
CA GLY A 253 32.17 7.44 -10.32
C GLY A 253 31.84 5.95 -10.15
N GLU A 254 30.65 5.60 -9.65
CA GLU A 254 30.23 4.20 -9.44
C GLU A 254 29.28 3.76 -10.57
N GLY A 255 29.82 3.60 -11.78
CA GLY A 255 29.11 2.92 -12.87
C GLY A 255 28.83 1.46 -12.51
N GLU A 256 27.77 0.89 -13.08
CA GLU A 256 27.43 -0.53 -12.94
C GLU A 256 28.57 -1.40 -13.51
N GLU A 257 29.49 -1.88 -12.67
CA GLU A 257 30.08 -3.19 -12.88
C GLU A 257 29.02 -4.24 -12.51
N GLU A 258 28.63 -5.07 -13.48
CA GLU A 258 27.89 -6.31 -13.25
C GLU A 258 28.69 -7.20 -12.28
N THR A 259 28.46 -7.04 -10.98
CA THR A 259 29.07 -7.89 -9.96
C THR A 259 28.04 -8.83 -9.38
N ASN A 260 28.29 -10.10 -9.69
CA ASN A 260 27.63 -11.31 -9.22
C ASN A 260 27.51 -11.29 -7.68
N ASP A 261 26.27 -11.31 -7.17
CA ASP A 261 25.92 -11.11 -5.76
C ASP A 261 26.37 -12.29 -4.87
N LYS A 262 27.65 -12.30 -4.46
CA LYS A 262 28.11 -13.09 -3.32
C LYS A 262 27.93 -12.28 -2.03
N LYS A 263 26.76 -12.45 -1.40
CA LYS A 263 26.44 -11.97 -0.05
C LYS A 263 27.54 -12.31 0.98
N LYS A 264 28.34 -11.31 1.37
CA LYS A 264 29.09 -11.34 2.64
C LYS A 264 28.14 -10.99 3.78
N LYS A 265 27.81 -11.97 4.62
CA LYS A 265 27.09 -11.78 5.89
C LYS A 265 27.94 -10.90 6.83
N LYS A 266 27.51 -9.67 7.10
CA LYS A 266 28.01 -8.88 8.25
C LYS A 266 27.19 -9.25 9.48
N ASN A 267 27.85 -9.77 10.52
CA ASN A 267 27.26 -10.02 11.83
C ASN A 267 26.77 -8.71 12.46
N LYS A 268 25.46 -8.58 12.68
CA LYS A 268 24.88 -7.50 13.49
C LYS A 268 25.18 -7.78 14.97
N LYS A 269 26.05 -6.96 15.59
CA LYS A 269 26.14 -6.88 17.05
C LYS A 269 24.84 -6.28 17.60
N LYS A 270 24.27 -6.90 18.64
CA LYS A 270 23.11 -6.38 19.38
C LYS A 270 23.49 -5.06 20.05
N THR A 271 22.96 -3.94 19.55
CA THR A 271 23.02 -2.65 20.23
C THR A 271 22.01 -2.63 21.37
N LYS A 272 22.43 -2.18 22.56
CA LYS A 272 21.55 -1.94 23.70
C LYS A 272 20.54 -0.83 23.31
N PRO A 273 19.25 -0.95 23.69
CA PRO A 273 18.25 0.06 23.35
C PRO A 273 18.59 1.40 24.02
N SER A 274 18.54 2.49 23.24
CA SER A 274 18.73 3.84 23.75
C SER A 274 17.52 4.28 24.59
N LEU A 275 17.78 4.99 25.69
CA LEU A 275 16.77 5.46 26.65
C LEU A 275 16.05 6.76 26.21
N SER A 276 16.22 7.22 24.97
CA SER A 276 15.50 8.39 24.44
C SER A 276 14.05 8.02 24.13
N ARG A 277 13.12 8.37 25.02
CA ARG A 277 11.70 8.00 24.91
C ARG A 277 10.89 9.05 24.14
N ASP A 278 11.12 9.18 22.83
CA ASP A 278 10.18 9.88 21.93
C ASP A 278 8.98 9.00 21.54
N SER A 279 8.95 7.74 22.01
CA SER A 279 7.86 6.80 21.77
C SER A 279 7.51 6.06 23.06
N LEU A 280 6.21 5.99 23.38
CA LEU A 280 5.67 5.34 24.58
C LEU A 280 6.00 3.83 24.61
N ILE A 281 6.06 3.21 23.43
CA ILE A 281 6.37 1.79 23.25
C ILE A 281 7.72 1.66 22.53
N PRO A 282 8.72 0.95 23.12
CA PRO A 282 9.99 0.68 22.46
C PRO A 282 9.80 -0.01 21.11
N LYS A 283 10.57 0.44 20.10
CA LYS A 283 10.54 -0.09 18.72
C LYS A 283 10.81 -1.60 18.65
N GLU A 284 11.46 -2.17 19.66
CA GLU A 284 11.72 -3.60 19.81
C GLU A 284 11.12 -4.09 21.14
N THR A 285 9.79 -4.12 21.24
CA THR A 285 9.11 -4.75 22.37
C THR A 285 8.80 -6.20 22.03
N SER A 286 9.43 -7.14 22.72
CA SER A 286 9.07 -8.56 22.67
C SER A 286 8.32 -8.90 23.95
N LEU A 287 7.06 -9.34 23.82
CA LEU A 287 6.24 -9.73 24.95
C LEU A 287 6.35 -11.26 25.12
N HIS A 288 6.77 -11.69 26.30
CA HIS A 288 6.77 -13.10 26.66
C HIS A 288 5.38 -13.46 27.18
N ILE A 289 4.56 -14.10 26.34
CA ILE A 289 3.23 -14.59 26.73
C ILE A 289 3.43 -15.97 27.37
N SER A 290 3.32 -16.04 28.70
CA SER A 290 3.57 -17.23 29.50
C SER A 290 2.56 -18.35 29.27
N GLU A 291 1.34 -17.99 28.87
CA GLU A 291 0.25 -18.93 28.64
C GLU A 291 -0.07 -18.99 27.14
N LYS A 292 0.48 -20.01 26.47
CA LYS A 292 -0.16 -20.51 25.26
C LYS A 292 -1.40 -21.28 25.72
N LYS A 293 -2.60 -20.72 25.55
CA LYS A 293 -3.79 -21.56 25.45
C LYS A 293 -3.60 -22.44 24.22
N ASN A 294 -3.29 -23.72 24.45
CA ASN A 294 -3.21 -24.72 23.41
C ASN A 294 -4.63 -24.97 22.89
N GLN A 295 -4.75 -24.82 21.56
CA GLN A 295 -5.75 -25.38 20.62
C GLN A 295 -7.23 -25.16 20.92
#